data_AF-A0AAW4V793-F1
#
_entry.id   AF-A0AAW4V793-F1
#
_cell.length_a   1.000
_cell.length_b   1.000
_cell.length_c   1.000
_cell.angle_alpha   90.00
_cell.angle_beta   90.00
_cell.angle_gamma   90.00
#
_symmetry.space_group_name_H-M   'P 1'
#
loop_
_entity.id
_entity.type
_entity.pdbx_description
1 polymer ?
#
loop_
_entity_poly.entity_id
_entity_poly.type
_entity_poly.pdbx_seq_one_letter_code
_entity_poly.pdbx_strand_id
1 'polypeptide(L)'
;MSYNTKQHRLPNKPPKERNNMPEKITIPLSEKYTNPAEIFLDTGIAYKIANKMGDIAPHQLRKILNVLKESVTIVKRNPNKFIDARNKLYYIVPLTAYNTGRNKGLQELYNFVYQHINEKAIQSPKDIEILDQIFTSIIAYHKVLNQNKKEK
;
A
#
# COMPACT_ATOMS: atom_id res chain seq x y z
N MET A 1 -25.31 50.23 35.60
CA MET A 1 -25.36 48.85 35.09
C MET A 1 -24.86 48.86 33.66
N SER A 2 -23.67 48.33 33.37
CA SER A 2 -23.37 47.76 32.05
C SER A 2 -22.08 46.95 32.12
N TYR A 3 -22.03 45.90 31.30
CA TYR A 3 -21.43 44.62 31.63
C TYR A 3 -19.93 44.53 31.33
N ASN A 4 -19.19 43.91 32.27
CA ASN A 4 -17.82 43.49 32.10
C ASN A 4 -17.77 42.22 31.22
N THR A 5 -17.53 42.36 29.92
CA THR A 5 -17.30 41.20 29.05
C THR A 5 -15.84 40.75 29.13
N LYS A 6 -15.56 39.81 30.04
CA LYS A 6 -14.36 38.97 29.99
C LYS A 6 -14.41 38.14 28.71
N GLN A 7 -13.60 38.48 27.71
CA GLN A 7 -13.36 37.59 26.59
C GLN A 7 -12.56 36.39 27.06
N HIS A 8 -13.23 35.25 27.22
CA HIS A 8 -12.57 33.95 27.30
C HIS A 8 -11.93 33.65 25.94
N ARG A 9 -10.62 33.94 25.80
CA ARG A 9 -9.83 33.35 24.71
C ARG A 9 -9.74 31.86 24.98
N LEU A 10 -10.43 31.07 24.16
CA LEU A 10 -10.15 29.64 24.05
C LEU A 10 -8.66 29.48 23.73
N PRO A 11 -7.92 28.59 24.40
CA PRO A 11 -6.53 28.34 24.03
C PRO A 11 -6.52 27.81 22.60
N ASN A 12 -5.82 28.52 21.71
CA ASN A 12 -5.46 28.04 20.38
C ASN A 12 -4.66 26.75 20.55
N LYS A 13 -5.36 25.61 20.56
CA LYS A 13 -4.73 24.30 20.46
C LYS A 13 -4.05 24.32 19.08
N PRO A 14 -2.72 24.15 18.98
CA PRO A 14 -2.09 23.98 17.69
C PRO A 14 -2.78 22.80 16.98
N PRO A 15 -2.96 22.83 15.65
CA PRO A 15 -3.55 21.70 14.94
C PRO A 15 -2.71 20.46 15.27
N LYS A 16 -3.29 19.49 15.97
CA LYS A 16 -2.62 18.22 16.22
C LYS A 16 -2.73 17.36 14.97
N GLU A 17 -1.58 16.81 14.63
CA GLU A 17 -1.26 15.78 13.64
C GLU A 17 -1.05 16.25 12.19
N ARG A 18 0.24 16.40 11.87
CA ARG A 18 0.78 16.29 10.52
C ARG A 18 0.19 15.04 9.87
N ASN A 19 -0.26 15.15 8.62
CA ASN A 19 -0.66 14.01 7.80
C ASN A 19 0.47 12.96 7.80
N ASN A 20 0.35 11.89 8.60
CA ASN A 20 1.33 10.81 8.69
C ASN A 20 1.19 9.86 7.49
N MET A 21 1.22 10.42 6.27
CA MET A 21 1.29 9.59 5.06
C MET A 21 2.69 8.99 4.97
N PRO A 22 2.81 7.70 4.65
CA PRO A 22 4.12 7.08 4.49
C PRO A 22 4.89 7.69 3.31
N GLU A 23 6.22 7.71 3.38
CA GLU A 23 7.06 8.21 2.28
C GLU A 23 6.95 7.33 1.03
N LYS A 24 6.74 7.98 -0.12
CA LYS A 24 6.69 7.30 -1.42
C LYS A 24 8.08 6.80 -1.82
N ILE A 25 8.11 5.68 -2.53
CA ILE A 25 9.32 5.21 -3.20
C ILE A 25 9.67 6.18 -4.34
N THR A 26 10.92 6.63 -4.38
CA THR A 26 11.42 7.68 -5.28
C THR A 26 12.25 7.17 -6.45
N ILE A 27 12.51 5.87 -6.52
CA ILE A 27 13.27 5.18 -7.58
C ILE A 27 12.43 4.01 -8.14
N PRO A 28 12.70 3.51 -9.36
CA PRO A 28 12.02 2.34 -9.90
C PRO A 28 12.05 1.15 -8.94
N LEU A 29 10.97 0.37 -8.89
CA LEU A 29 10.92 -0.85 -8.07
C LEU A 29 11.99 -1.87 -8.48
N SER A 30 12.34 -1.93 -9.76
CA SER A 30 13.43 -2.76 -10.27
C SER A 30 14.82 -2.35 -9.77
N GLU A 31 14.99 -1.09 -9.41
CA GLU A 31 16.24 -0.59 -8.81
C GLU A 31 16.21 -0.73 -7.29
N LYS A 32 15.05 -0.52 -6.66
CA LYS A 32 14.91 -0.65 -5.22
C LYS A 32 15.02 -2.10 -4.73
N TYR A 33 14.48 -3.05 -5.49
CA TYR A 33 14.29 -4.43 -5.07
C TYR A 33 15.15 -5.38 -5.92
N THR A 34 16.47 -5.21 -5.84
CA THR A 34 17.45 -6.01 -6.59
C THR A 34 17.81 -7.31 -5.88
N ASN A 35 17.72 -7.35 -4.54
CA ASN A 35 18.09 -8.52 -3.74
C ASN A 35 16.85 -9.36 -3.37
N PRO A 36 16.68 -10.58 -3.93
CA PRO A 36 15.55 -11.44 -3.61
C PRO A 36 15.43 -11.79 -2.13
N ALA A 37 16.55 -11.90 -1.39
CA ALA A 37 16.52 -12.25 0.02
C ALA A 37 15.84 -11.16 0.87
N GLU A 38 16.09 -9.90 0.55
CA GLU A 38 15.46 -8.75 1.21
C GLU A 38 13.96 -8.61 0.89
N ILE A 39 13.49 -9.30 -0.14
CA ILE A 39 12.08 -9.31 -0.51
C ILE A 39 11.37 -10.50 0.11
N PHE A 40 11.87 -11.71 -0.17
CA PHE A 40 11.13 -12.95 -0.08
C PHE A 40 11.36 -13.77 1.18
N LEU A 41 12.45 -13.56 1.92
CA LEU A 41 12.68 -14.29 3.17
C LEU A 41 11.79 -13.76 4.29
N ASP A 42 11.71 -14.52 5.38
CA ASP A 42 11.01 -14.16 6.63
C ASP A 42 11.62 -12.94 7.34
N THR A 43 12.84 -12.54 6.98
CA THR A 43 13.46 -11.28 7.38
C THR A 43 13.20 -10.13 6.39
N GLY A 44 12.63 -10.46 5.23
CA GLY A 44 12.40 -9.56 4.11
C GLY A 44 11.17 -8.66 4.25
N ILE A 45 11.00 -7.75 3.29
CA ILE A 45 9.95 -6.74 3.31
C ILE A 45 8.55 -7.37 3.20
N ALA A 46 8.39 -8.46 2.43
CA ALA A 46 7.10 -9.09 2.23
C ALA A 46 6.54 -9.67 3.54
N TYR A 47 7.39 -10.37 4.30
CA TYR A 47 7.02 -10.90 5.61
C TYR A 47 6.69 -9.77 6.60
N LYS A 48 7.55 -8.76 6.69
CA LYS A 48 7.37 -7.60 7.58
C LYS A 48 6.04 -6.88 7.33
N ILE A 49 5.70 -6.67 6.06
CA ILE A 49 4.42 -6.04 5.68
C ILE A 49 3.25 -6.98 6.00
N ALA A 50 3.35 -8.26 5.66
CA ALA A 50 2.30 -9.24 5.94
C ALA A 50 1.95 -9.29 7.44
N ASN A 51 2.95 -9.21 8.32
CA ASN A 51 2.75 -9.17 9.75
C ASN A 51 2.01 -7.89 10.20
N LYS A 52 2.35 -6.74 9.61
CA LYS A 52 1.65 -5.46 9.87
C LYS A 52 0.21 -5.43 9.36
N MET A 53 -0.07 -6.15 8.27
CA MET A 53 -1.42 -6.21 7.68
C MET A 53 -2.48 -6.83 8.59
N GLY A 54 -2.11 -7.45 9.72
CA GLY A 54 -3.09 -7.93 10.71
C GLY A 54 -4.16 -8.84 10.11
N ASP A 55 -5.41 -8.66 10.52
CA ASP A 55 -6.52 -9.55 10.16
C ASP A 55 -7.32 -9.07 8.94
N ILE A 56 -6.66 -8.41 7.99
CA ILE A 56 -7.30 -7.99 6.73
C ILE A 56 -7.94 -9.20 6.03
N ALA A 57 -9.20 -9.07 5.65
CA ALA A 57 -9.92 -10.15 5.00
C ALA A 57 -9.29 -10.51 3.63
N PRO A 58 -9.08 -11.80 3.30
CA PRO A 58 -8.41 -12.21 2.06
C PRO A 58 -9.02 -11.64 0.77
N HIS A 59 -10.33 -11.42 0.75
CA HIS A 59 -11.00 -10.85 -0.43
C HIS A 59 -10.58 -9.39 -0.70
N GLN A 60 -10.16 -8.62 0.32
CA GLN A 60 -9.65 -7.26 0.14
C GLN A 60 -8.28 -7.29 -0.54
N LEU A 61 -7.40 -8.19 -0.11
CA LEU A 61 -6.09 -8.40 -0.74
C LEU A 61 -6.22 -8.89 -2.19
N ARG A 62 -7.14 -9.84 -2.43
CA ARG A 62 -7.40 -10.38 -3.78
C ARG A 62 -7.85 -9.33 -4.78
N LYS A 63 -8.63 -8.32 -4.37
CA LYS A 63 -9.02 -7.20 -5.27
C LYS A 63 -7.80 -6.50 -5.84
N ILE A 64 -6.81 -6.21 -4.99
CA ILE A 64 -5.57 -5.55 -5.40
C ILE A 64 -4.72 -6.49 -6.26
N LEU A 65 -4.60 -7.76 -5.85
CA LEU A 65 -3.85 -8.77 -6.58
C LEU A 65 -4.38 -8.98 -8.00
N ASN A 66 -5.70 -9.00 -8.18
CA ASN A 66 -6.29 -9.19 -9.50
C ASN A 66 -5.91 -8.06 -10.46
N VAL A 67 -5.95 -6.80 -10.00
CA VAL A 67 -5.54 -5.66 -10.83
C VAL A 67 -4.04 -5.75 -11.17
N LEU A 68 -3.19 -6.16 -10.22
CA LEU A 68 -1.76 -6.39 -10.47
C LEU A 68 -1.52 -7.47 -11.52
N LYS A 69 -2.17 -8.63 -11.40
CA LYS A 69 -2.06 -9.75 -12.36
C LYS A 69 -2.54 -9.34 -13.75
N GLU A 70 -3.62 -8.56 -13.83
CA GLU A 70 -4.11 -8.00 -15.08
C GLU A 70 -3.09 -7.05 -15.71
N SER A 71 -2.50 -6.14 -14.93
CA SER A 71 -1.45 -5.22 -15.41
C SER A 71 -0.19 -5.97 -15.87
N VAL A 72 0.26 -7.00 -15.14
CA VAL A 72 1.34 -7.90 -15.58
C VAL A 72 0.98 -8.57 -16.91
N THR A 73 -0.25 -9.06 -17.05
CA THR A 73 -0.69 -9.72 -18.28
C THR A 73 -0.68 -8.76 -19.47
N ILE A 74 -1.09 -7.50 -19.28
CA ILE A 74 -1.05 -6.47 -20.32
C ILE A 74 0.38 -6.29 -20.83
N VAL A 75 1.34 -6.05 -19.93
CA VAL A 75 2.73 -5.76 -20.34
C VAL A 75 3.46 -6.98 -20.87
N LYS A 76 3.14 -8.20 -20.39
CA LYS A 76 3.70 -9.45 -20.93
C LYS A 76 3.22 -9.73 -22.35
N ARG A 77 1.96 -9.42 -22.66
CA ARG A 77 1.40 -9.61 -24.01
C ARG A 77 1.88 -8.54 -24.98
N ASN A 78 2.01 -7.30 -24.52
CA ASN A 78 2.47 -6.20 -25.34
C ASN A 78 3.17 -5.14 -24.48
N PRO A 79 4.51 -5.11 -24.46
CA PRO A 79 5.28 -4.11 -23.70
C PRO A 79 4.92 -2.66 -24.04
N ASN A 80 4.45 -2.38 -25.26
CA ASN A 80 4.03 -1.03 -25.68
C ASN A 80 2.77 -0.54 -24.94
N LYS A 81 2.04 -1.44 -24.26
CA LYS A 81 0.89 -1.10 -23.41
C LYS A 81 1.26 -0.83 -21.95
N PHE A 82 2.54 -0.54 -21.67
CA PHE A 82 3.01 -0.17 -20.34
C PHE A 82 2.21 0.99 -19.73
N ILE A 83 1.92 2.04 -20.51
CA ILE A 83 1.17 3.21 -20.02
C ILE A 83 -0.24 2.81 -19.58
N ASP A 84 -0.93 1.98 -20.36
CA ASP A 84 -2.27 1.47 -20.01
C ASP A 84 -2.23 0.66 -18.71
N ALA A 85 -1.26 -0.25 -18.60
CA ALA A 85 -1.07 -1.09 -17.42
C ALA A 85 -0.76 -0.26 -16.17
N ARG A 86 0.08 0.77 -16.30
CA ARG A 86 0.44 1.70 -15.22
C ARG A 86 -0.75 2.56 -14.78
N ASN A 87 -1.50 3.12 -15.72
CA ASN A 87 -2.69 3.92 -15.41
C ASN A 87 -3.73 3.10 -14.65
N LYS A 88 -3.88 1.81 -15.00
CA LYS A 88 -4.73 0.89 -14.27
C LYS A 88 -4.27 0.67 -12.82
N LEU A 89 -2.96 0.59 -12.58
CA LEU A 89 -2.41 0.52 -11.22
C LEU A 89 -2.68 1.80 -10.42
N TYR A 90 -2.58 2.97 -11.04
CA TYR A 90 -2.84 4.25 -10.34
C TYR A 90 -4.25 4.32 -9.75
N TYR A 91 -5.25 3.70 -10.39
CA TYR A 91 -6.61 3.65 -9.87
C TYR A 91 -6.74 2.93 -8.51
N ILE A 92 -5.79 2.03 -8.19
CA ILE A 92 -5.77 1.30 -6.92
C ILE A 92 -5.54 2.26 -5.73
N VAL A 93 -4.77 3.34 -5.93
CA VAL A 93 -4.42 4.30 -4.87
C VAL A 93 -5.66 4.97 -4.25
N PRO A 94 -6.52 5.67 -5.03
CA PRO A 94 -7.74 6.26 -4.46
C PRO A 94 -8.74 5.21 -3.97
N LEU A 95 -8.81 4.03 -4.60
CA LEU A 95 -9.68 2.94 -4.15
C LEU A 95 -9.33 2.47 -2.74
N THR A 96 -8.04 2.26 -2.47
CA THR A 96 -7.54 1.85 -1.15
C THR A 96 -7.65 2.97 -0.13
N ALA A 97 -7.44 4.23 -0.50
CA ALA A 97 -7.69 5.38 0.36
C ALA A 97 -9.15 5.43 0.84
N TYR A 98 -10.10 5.30 -0.09
CA TYR A 98 -11.53 5.26 0.23
C TYR A 98 -11.88 4.09 1.16
N ASN A 99 -11.39 2.90 0.86
CA ASN A 99 -11.63 1.70 1.68
C ASN A 99 -11.08 1.87 3.11
N THR A 100 -9.90 2.46 3.26
CA THR A 100 -9.31 2.77 4.57
C THR A 100 -10.11 3.82 5.34
N GLY A 101 -10.63 4.84 4.66
CA GLY A 101 -11.54 5.81 5.28
C GLY A 101 -12.81 5.15 5.87
N ARG A 102 -13.27 4.05 5.27
CA ARG A 102 -14.40 3.25 5.77
C ARG A 102 -14.01 2.21 6.82
N ASN A 103 -12.80 1.66 6.71
CA ASN A 103 -12.28 0.66 7.62
C ASN A 103 -10.79 0.92 7.89
N LYS A 104 -10.50 1.48 9.08
CA LYS A 104 -9.13 1.79 9.52
C LYS A 104 -8.22 0.55 9.60
N GLY A 105 -8.78 -0.66 9.70
CA GLY A 105 -8.01 -1.90 9.63
C GLY A 105 -7.32 -2.15 8.28
N LEU A 106 -7.66 -1.37 7.24
CA LEU A 106 -7.01 -1.43 5.93
C LEU A 106 -5.83 -0.45 5.78
N GLN A 107 -5.47 0.29 6.84
CA GLN A 107 -4.42 1.31 6.80
C GLN A 107 -3.10 0.77 6.24
N GLU A 108 -2.65 -0.41 6.69
CA GLU A 108 -1.37 -0.98 6.23
C GLU A 108 -1.40 -1.42 4.76
N LEU A 109 -2.56 -1.87 4.26
CA LEU A 109 -2.75 -2.12 2.84
C LEU A 109 -2.68 -0.83 2.02
N TYR A 110 -3.33 0.23 2.50
CA TYR A 110 -3.23 1.55 1.86
C TYR A 110 -1.81 2.09 1.90
N ASN A 111 -1.11 2.00 3.03
CA ASN A 111 0.27 2.42 3.17
C ASN A 111 1.16 1.74 2.12
N PHE A 112 1.04 0.41 1.99
CA PHE A 112 1.77 -0.33 0.97
C PHE A 112 1.48 0.20 -0.45
N VAL A 113 0.21 0.31 -0.82
CA VAL A 113 -0.19 0.78 -2.15
C VAL A 113 0.32 2.19 -2.42
N TYR A 114 0.15 3.11 -1.45
CA TYR A 114 0.57 4.49 -1.58
C TYR A 114 2.08 4.63 -1.78
N GLN A 115 2.88 3.83 -1.06
CA GLN A 115 4.33 3.86 -1.17
C GLN A 115 4.82 3.34 -2.53
N HIS A 116 4.23 2.25 -3.02
CA HIS A 116 4.76 1.47 -4.15
C HIS A 116 4.13 1.82 -5.50
N ILE A 117 2.94 2.42 -5.51
CA ILE A 117 2.25 2.82 -6.74
C ILE A 117 2.31 4.34 -6.89
N ASN A 118 3.32 4.80 -7.63
CA ASN A 118 3.50 6.19 -8.01
C ASN A 118 4.36 6.31 -9.28
N GLU A 119 4.48 7.52 -9.80
CA GLU A 119 5.17 7.85 -11.06
C GLU A 119 6.68 7.55 -11.05
N LYS A 120 7.31 7.57 -9.89
CA LYS A 120 8.75 7.29 -9.74
C LYS A 120 9.03 5.81 -9.54
N ALA A 121 8.11 5.09 -8.87
CA ALA A 121 8.24 3.67 -8.59
C ALA A 121 7.92 2.80 -9.82
N ILE A 122 6.94 3.19 -10.65
CA ILE A 122 6.49 2.41 -11.82
C ILE A 122 6.96 3.11 -13.11
N GLN A 123 8.16 2.77 -13.58
CA GLN A 123 8.78 3.37 -14.77
C GLN A 123 8.90 2.41 -15.95
N SER A 124 8.79 1.11 -15.71
CA SER A 124 8.96 0.05 -16.71
C SER A 124 8.02 -1.14 -16.48
N PRO A 125 7.82 -2.00 -17.49
CA PRO A 125 7.15 -3.28 -17.31
C PRO A 125 7.73 -4.12 -16.17
N LYS A 126 9.05 -4.03 -15.95
CA LYS A 126 9.73 -4.79 -14.90
C LYS A 126 9.29 -4.40 -13.50
N ASP A 127 9.00 -3.12 -13.29
CA ASP A 127 8.49 -2.62 -12.01
C ASP A 127 7.12 -3.21 -11.67
N ILE A 128 6.27 -3.39 -12.68
CA ILE A 128 4.95 -4.01 -12.52
C ILE A 128 5.08 -5.48 -12.13
N GLU A 129 6.03 -6.21 -12.74
CA GLU A 129 6.32 -7.60 -12.36
C GLU A 129 6.83 -7.70 -10.92
N ILE A 130 7.73 -6.81 -10.52
CA ILE A 130 8.30 -6.82 -9.17
C ILE A 130 7.23 -6.46 -8.14
N LEU A 131 6.35 -5.50 -8.43
CA LEU A 131 5.23 -5.18 -7.57
C LEU A 131 4.30 -6.38 -7.36
N ASP A 132 3.98 -7.10 -8.43
CA ASP A 132 3.17 -8.33 -8.37
C ASP A 132 3.85 -9.42 -7.55
N GLN A 133 5.17 -9.62 -7.72
CA GLN A 133 5.95 -10.59 -6.94
C GLN A 133 5.93 -10.25 -5.45
N ILE A 134 6.27 -9.01 -5.08
CA ILE A 134 6.25 -8.54 -3.70
C ILE A 134 4.87 -8.75 -3.08
N PHE A 135 3.80 -8.32 -3.76
CA PHE A 135 2.45 -8.40 -3.22
C PHE A 135 1.93 -9.84 -3.14
N THR A 136 2.29 -10.69 -4.10
CA THR A 136 2.01 -12.13 -4.04
C THR A 136 2.67 -12.76 -2.81
N SER A 137 3.94 -12.43 -2.53
CA SER A 137 4.66 -12.91 -1.34
C SER A 137 4.05 -12.40 -0.04
N ILE A 138 3.60 -11.14 0.01
CA ILE A 138 2.87 -10.58 1.16
C ILE A 138 1.61 -11.41 1.44
N ILE A 139 0.81 -11.71 0.41
CA ILE A 139 -0.41 -12.52 0.56
C ILE A 139 -0.08 -13.94 1.04
N ALA A 140 0.99 -14.55 0.53
CA ALA A 140 1.41 -15.88 0.95
C ALA A 140 1.75 -15.91 2.45
N TYR A 141 2.57 -14.97 2.92
CA TYR A 141 2.90 -14.86 4.34
C TYR A 141 1.69 -14.52 5.20
N HIS A 142 0.85 -13.59 4.75
CA HIS A 142 -0.36 -13.17 5.46
C HIS A 142 -1.31 -14.36 5.71
N LYS A 143 -1.45 -15.25 4.72
CA LYS A 143 -2.23 -16.48 4.86
C LYS A 143 -1.69 -17.38 5.97
N VAL A 144 -0.37 -17.63 5.99
CA VAL A 144 0.27 -18.48 7.01
C VAL A 144 0.13 -17.86 8.40
N LEU A 145 0.44 -16.57 8.54
CA LEU A 145 0.36 -15.86 9.81
C LEU A 145 -1.06 -15.87 10.40
N ASN A 146 -2.09 -15.76 9.57
CA ASN A 146 -3.49 -15.80 10.03
C ASN A 146 -4.02 -17.20 10.31
N GLN A 147 -3.46 -18.25 9.70
CA GLN A 147 -3.78 -19.63 10.10
C GLN A 147 -3.26 -19.90 11.52
N ASN A 148 -2.00 -19.54 11.78
CA ASN A 148 -1.36 -19.73 13.08
C ASN A 148 -2.06 -18.99 14.24
N LYS A 149 -2.79 -17.91 13.96
CA LYS A 149 -3.60 -17.18 14.96
C LYS A 149 -4.92 -17.87 15.31
N LYS A 150 -5.49 -18.66 14.39
CA LYS A 150 -6.77 -19.35 14.60
C LYS A 150 -6.62 -20.68 15.33
N GLU A 151 -5.42 -21.23 15.33
CA GLU A 151 -5.06 -22.48 16.00
C GLU A 151 -4.60 -22.26 17.46
N LYS A 152 -4.56 -21.00 17.92
CA LYS A 152 -4.28 -20.61 19.31
C LYS A 152 -5.55 -20.13 19.98
#